data_AF-A0A836V9I2-F1
#
_entry.id   AF-A0A836V9I2-F1
#
_cell.length_a   1.000
_cell.length_b   1.000
_cell.length_c   1.000
_cell.angle_alpha   90.00
_cell.angle_beta   90.00
_cell.angle_gamma   90.00
#
_symmetry.space_group_name_H-M   'P 1'
#
loop_
_entity.id
_entity.type
_entity.pdbx_description
1 polymer ?
#
loop_
_entity_poly.entity_id
_entity_poly.type
_entity_poly.pdbx_seq_one_letter_code
_entity_poly.pdbx_strand_id
1 'polypeptide(L)'
;MNTFFHFFGLSNSTISLAHLNALPQPTQLLLAYCLLQGNPEVSLMKGDIDADEMISAGWLGIVPNMTAGLRTFKFQPDVWARLKSLRPEFLDNILVSEIQSYAKSKSSNYPWIW
;
A
#
# COMPACT_ATOMS: atom_id res chain seq x y z
N MET A 1 -19.43 5.82 18.77
CA MET A 1 -18.04 5.87 19.29
C MET A 1 -17.14 6.28 18.13
N ASN A 2 -16.68 7.53 18.13
CA ASN A 2 -15.76 8.04 17.11
C ASN A 2 -14.33 7.63 17.50
N THR A 3 -13.73 6.71 16.75
CA THR A 3 -12.33 6.36 16.88
C THR A 3 -11.50 7.52 16.31
N PHE A 4 -10.85 8.26 17.21
CA PHE A 4 -9.85 9.27 16.87
C PHE A 4 -8.65 8.60 16.20
N PHE A 5 -8.46 8.86 14.91
CA PHE A 5 -7.23 8.56 14.21
C PHE A 5 -6.23 9.67 14.52
N HIS A 6 -5.17 9.35 15.27
CA HIS A 6 -4.02 10.25 15.41
C HIS A 6 -3.22 10.23 14.12
N PHE A 7 -3.41 11.25 13.28
CA PHE A 7 -2.68 11.46 12.04
C PHE A 7 -1.48 12.37 12.32
N PHE A 8 -0.27 11.81 12.26
CA PHE A 8 0.95 12.60 12.13
C PHE A 8 1.27 12.77 10.64
N GLY A 9 1.54 14.02 10.28
CA GLY A 9 1.31 14.54 8.94
C GLY A 9 2.29 14.07 7.87
N LEU A 10 1.73 13.89 6.68
CA LEU A 10 2.35 14.37 5.45
C LEU A 10 1.43 15.44 4.87
N SER A 11 1.94 16.65 4.70
CA SER A 11 1.23 17.72 4.02
C SER A 11 1.05 17.38 2.53
N ASN A 12 -0.11 17.75 2.01
CA ASN A 12 -0.73 17.50 0.71
C ASN A 12 0.08 17.72 -0.62
N SER A 13 1.41 17.82 -0.62
CA SER A 13 2.19 18.31 -1.78
C SER A 13 3.47 17.56 -2.15
N THR A 14 3.90 16.52 -1.42
CA THR A 14 5.25 15.95 -1.63
C THR A 14 5.33 14.68 -2.45
N ILE A 15 4.27 13.87 -2.58
CA ILE A 15 4.37 12.60 -3.33
C ILE A 15 4.47 12.89 -4.84
N SER A 16 5.58 12.45 -5.43
CA SER A 16 5.94 12.60 -6.84
C SER A 16 6.35 11.25 -7.40
N LEU A 17 6.40 11.12 -8.74
CA LEU A 17 6.84 9.88 -9.38
C LEU A 17 8.26 9.45 -8.92
N ALA A 18 9.15 10.42 -8.66
CA ALA A 18 10.48 10.15 -8.12
C ALA A 18 10.44 9.49 -6.73
N HIS A 19 9.51 9.90 -5.86
CA HIS A 19 9.31 9.25 -4.57
C HIS A 19 8.81 7.81 -4.72
N LEU A 20 7.93 7.55 -5.70
CA LEU A 20 7.43 6.20 -5.97
C LEU A 20 8.55 5.29 -6.48
N ASN A 21 9.38 5.80 -7.40
CA ASN A 21 10.48 5.05 -8.00
C ASN A 21 11.68 4.86 -7.05
N ALA A 22 11.76 5.64 -5.97
CA ALA A 22 12.80 5.52 -4.95
C ALA A 22 12.49 4.45 -3.89
N LEU A 23 11.25 3.93 -3.84
CA LEU A 23 10.88 2.85 -2.93
C LEU A 23 11.61 1.56 -3.30
N PRO A 24 11.82 0.62 -2.36
CA PRO A 24 12.24 -0.73 -2.70
C PRO A 24 11.26 -1.39 -3.68
N GLN A 25 11.77 -2.20 -4.60
CA GLN A 25 10.96 -2.87 -5.63
C GLN A 25 9.76 -3.65 -5.04
N PRO A 26 9.89 -4.41 -3.93
CA PRO A 26 8.73 -5.07 -3.30
C PRO A 26 7.61 -4.09 -2.88
N THR A 27 7.99 -2.95 -2.30
CA THR A 27 7.07 -1.88 -1.89
C THR A 27 6.42 -1.20 -3.11
N GLN A 28 7.16 -1.02 -4.20
CA GLN A 28 6.60 -0.56 -5.47
C GLN A 28 5.55 -1.53 -6.04
N LEU A 29 5.82 -2.85 -5.98
CA LEU A 29 4.90 -3.88 -6.46
C LEU A 29 3.62 -3.96 -5.61
N LEU A 30 3.74 -3.82 -4.29
CA LEU A 30 2.57 -3.71 -3.40
C LEU A 30 1.70 -2.50 -3.75
N LEU A 31 2.33 -1.34 -3.97
CA LEU A 31 1.63 -0.11 -4.36
C LEU A 31 0.95 -0.28 -5.72
N ALA A 32 1.67 -0.85 -6.70
CA ALA A 32 1.16 -1.11 -8.04
C ALA A 32 -0.03 -2.08 -8.00
N TYR A 33 0.02 -3.11 -7.16
CA TYR A 33 -1.12 -3.99 -6.92
C TYR A 33 -2.34 -3.23 -6.42
N CYS A 34 -2.20 -2.41 -5.37
CA CYS A 34 -3.31 -1.65 -4.81
C CYS A 34 -3.93 -0.71 -5.87
N LEU A 35 -3.07 -0.04 -6.65
CA LEU A 35 -3.48 0.86 -7.73
C LEU A 35 -4.18 0.14 -8.89
N LEU A 36 -3.74 -1.07 -9.24
CA LEU A 36 -4.40 -1.89 -10.26
C LEU A 36 -5.81 -2.31 -9.82
N GLN A 37 -5.96 -2.72 -8.56
CA GLN A 37 -7.26 -3.08 -8.00
C GLN A 37 -8.18 -1.88 -7.79
N GLY A 38 -7.61 -0.69 -7.63
CA GLY A 38 -8.35 0.51 -7.27
C GLY A 38 -8.87 0.51 -5.83
N ASN A 39 -8.33 -0.38 -4.97
CA ASN A 39 -8.71 -0.47 -3.57
C ASN A 39 -7.67 0.28 -2.70
N PRO A 40 -8.10 1.28 -1.90
CA PRO A 40 -7.21 1.95 -0.94
C PRO A 40 -6.88 1.08 0.27
N GLU A 41 -7.51 -0.09 0.42
CA GLU A 41 -7.30 -1.01 1.52
C GLU A 41 -6.59 -2.28 1.04
N VAL A 42 -5.62 -2.72 1.84
CA VAL A 42 -4.91 -3.97 1.61
C VAL A 42 -4.80 -4.73 2.92
N SER A 43 -5.06 -6.03 2.88
CA SER A 43 -4.83 -6.91 4.02
C SER A 43 -3.51 -7.61 3.83
N LEU A 44 -2.63 -7.53 4.83
CA LEU A 44 -1.32 -8.17 4.81
C LEU A 44 -1.08 -8.82 6.17
N MET A 45 0.01 -9.58 6.25
CA MET A 45 0.47 -10.13 7.51
C MET A 45 0.93 -9.03 8.46
N LYS A 46 0.76 -9.28 9.77
CA LYS A 46 1.37 -8.42 10.78
C LYS A 46 2.90 -8.49 10.66
N GLY A 47 3.56 -7.33 10.54
CA GLY A 47 5.01 -7.23 10.38
C GLY A 47 5.49 -7.41 8.94
N ASP A 48 4.60 -7.22 7.97
CA ASP A 48 5.00 -7.14 6.56
C ASP A 48 5.87 -5.91 6.34
N ILE A 49 7.12 -6.13 5.92
CA ILE A 49 8.14 -5.09 5.78
C ILE A 49 7.69 -4.01 4.78
N ASP A 50 7.02 -4.41 3.70
CA ASP A 50 6.59 -3.48 2.64
C ASP A 50 5.47 -2.56 3.15
N ALA A 51 4.59 -3.09 4.00
CA ALA A 51 3.57 -2.31 4.69
C ALA A 51 4.18 -1.38 5.75
N ASP A 52 5.12 -1.89 6.55
CA ASP A 52 5.80 -1.12 7.60
C ASP A 52 6.58 0.07 7.02
N GLU A 53 7.20 -0.09 5.85
CA GLU A 53 7.81 1.02 5.10
C GLU A 53 6.79 2.09 4.73
N MET A 54 5.64 1.73 4.16
CA MET A 54 4.59 2.69 3.81
C MET A 54 3.94 3.34 5.03
N ILE A 55 3.88 2.66 6.18
CA ILE A 55 3.43 3.25 7.45
C ILE A 55 4.46 4.25 7.96
N SER A 56 5.76 3.90 7.92
CA SER A 56 6.84 4.80 8.33
C SER A 56 6.90 6.05 7.46
N ALA A 57 6.56 5.91 6.17
CA ALA A 57 6.39 7.02 5.24
C ALA A 57 5.09 7.80 5.46
N GLY A 58 4.20 7.39 6.38
CA GLY A 58 2.94 8.07 6.66
C GLY A 58 1.88 7.88 5.57
N TRP A 59 2.02 6.89 4.68
CA TRP A 59 1.09 6.65 3.57
C TRP A 59 -0.07 5.74 3.97
N LEU A 60 0.23 4.72 4.77
CA LEU A 60 -0.74 3.76 5.29
C LEU A 60 -1.08 4.05 6.75
N GLY A 61 -2.37 3.92 7.07
CA GLY A 61 -2.89 3.81 8.43
C GLY A 61 -3.31 2.37 8.73
N ILE A 62 -3.24 1.99 10.01
CA ILE A 62 -3.71 0.68 10.48
C ILE A 62 -5.22 0.75 10.70
N VAL A 63 -5.96 -0.16 10.07
CA VAL A 63 -7.39 -0.37 10.35
C VAL A 63 -7.50 -1.44 11.45
N PRO A 64 -8.11 -1.13 12.61
CA PRO A 64 -8.32 -2.12 13.65
C PRO A 64 -9.25 -3.23 13.14
N ASN A 65 -8.72 -4.44 13.00
CA ASN A 65 -9.51 -5.64 12.68
C ASN A 65 -9.22 -6.74 13.71
N MET A 66 -10.15 -7.70 13.87
CA MET A 66 -10.06 -8.79 14.86
C MET A 66 -9.47 -10.08 14.27
N THR A 67 -8.81 -10.02 13.12
CA THR A 67 -8.35 -11.23 12.43
C THR A 67 -6.95 -11.62 12.90
N ALA A 68 -6.81 -12.80 13.52
CA ALA A 68 -5.54 -13.28 14.03
C ALA A 68 -4.48 -13.42 12.91
N GLY A 69 -3.33 -12.78 13.08
CA GLY A 69 -2.20 -12.83 12.16
C GLY A 69 -2.25 -11.83 11.00
N LEU A 70 -3.42 -11.25 10.71
CA LEU A 70 -3.62 -10.27 9.64
C LEU A 70 -3.79 -8.86 10.19
N ARG A 71 -3.44 -7.90 9.36
CA ARG A 71 -3.73 -6.49 9.61
C ARG A 71 -4.17 -5.85 8.32
N THR A 72 -5.30 -5.15 8.39
CA THR A 72 -5.78 -4.34 7.27
C THR A 72 -5.13 -2.98 7.38
N PHE A 73 -4.59 -2.52 6.26
CA PHE A 73 -3.99 -1.22 6.11
C PHE A 73 -4.81 -0.42 5.11
N LYS A 74 -4.88 0.90 5.32
CA LYS A 74 -5.64 1.80 4.47
C LYS A 74 -4.78 3.00 4.13
N PHE A 75 -4.70 3.33 2.84
CA PHE A 75 -4.08 4.59 2.42
C PHE A 75 -4.85 5.78 2.96
N GLN A 76 -4.13 6.80 3.42
CA GLN A 76 -4.77 8.07 3.78
C GLN A 76 -5.50 8.65 2.55
N PRO A 77 -6.69 9.27 2.71
CA PRO A 77 -7.49 9.72 1.58
C PRO A 77 -6.74 10.62 0.59
N ASP A 78 -5.97 11.57 1.13
CA ASP A 78 -5.17 12.53 0.36
C ASP A 78 -4.02 11.85 -0.40
N VAL A 79 -3.32 10.93 0.29
CA VAL A 79 -2.28 10.10 -0.30
C VAL A 79 -2.84 9.26 -1.45
N TRP A 80 -3.99 8.62 -1.22
CA TRP A 80 -4.65 7.80 -2.24
C TRP A 80 -5.10 8.61 -3.46
N ALA A 81 -5.68 9.80 -3.24
CA ALA A 81 -6.03 10.71 -4.33
C ALA A 81 -4.80 11.07 -5.18
N ARG A 82 -3.68 11.37 -4.53
CA ARG A 82 -2.42 11.68 -5.21
C ARG A 82 -1.84 10.48 -5.98
N LEU A 83 -1.80 9.30 -5.36
CA LEU A 83 -1.31 8.07 -6.00
C LEU A 83 -2.14 7.72 -7.25
N LYS A 84 -3.47 7.89 -7.21
CA LYS A 84 -4.32 7.71 -8.39
C LYS A 84 -3.98 8.68 -9.52
N SER A 85 -3.59 9.92 -9.22
CA SER A 85 -3.20 10.89 -10.26
C SER A 85 -1.92 10.51 -10.98
N LEU A 86 -0.99 9.83 -10.29
CA LEU A 86 0.29 9.35 -10.82
C LEU A 86 0.21 7.92 -11.39
N ARG A 87 -0.95 7.27 -11.29
CA ARG A 87 -1.14 5.86 -11.65
C ARG A 87 -0.68 5.55 -13.08
N PRO A 88 -1.03 6.31 -14.13
CA PRO A 88 -0.63 5.96 -15.50
C PRO A 88 0.88 5.94 -15.66
N GLU A 89 1.57 6.96 -15.16
CA GLU A 89 3.03 7.12 -15.29
C GLU A 89 3.80 6.10 -14.44
N PHE A 90 3.28 5.77 -13.26
CA PHE A 90 3.89 4.80 -12.37
C PHE A 90 3.76 3.37 -12.89
N LEU A 91 2.58 3.01 -13.41
CA LEU A 91 2.31 1.66 -13.90
C LEU A 91 2.94 1.36 -15.27
N ASP A 92 3.30 2.39 -16.05
CA ASP A 92 3.91 2.21 -17.39
C ASP A 92 5.25 1.45 -17.33
N ASN A 93 5.95 1.53 -16.19
CA ASN A 93 7.25 0.91 -15.98
C ASN A 93 7.19 -0.41 -15.19
N ILE A 94 6.00 -0.91 -14.84
CA ILE A 94 5.84 -2.11 -14.02
C ILE A 94 5.04 -3.16 -14.80
N LEU A 95 5.62 -4.35 -15.00
CA LEU A 95 4.93 -5.40 -15.72
C LEU A 95 3.83 -6.02 -14.84
N VAL A 96 2.65 -6.21 -15.42
CA VAL A 96 1.52 -6.86 -14.72
C VAL A 96 1.89 -8.25 -14.20
N SER A 97 2.75 -8.98 -14.93
CA SER A 97 3.26 -10.30 -14.53
C SER A 97 4.13 -10.26 -13.26
N GLU A 98 4.89 -9.17 -13.04
CA GLU A 98 5.68 -8.98 -11.82
C GLU A 98 4.76 -8.75 -10.62
N ILE A 99 3.72 -7.94 -10.80
CA ILE A 99 2.72 -7.67 -9.77
C ILE A 99 1.99 -8.96 -9.39
N GLN A 100 1.58 -9.75 -10.37
CA GLN A 100 0.92 -11.05 -10.14
C GLN A 100 1.85 -12.04 -9.43
N SER A 101 3.14 -12.08 -9.82
CA SER A 101 4.13 -12.96 -9.18
C SER A 101 4.39 -12.56 -7.73
N TYR A 102 4.46 -11.25 -7.45
CA TYR A 102 4.57 -10.71 -6.10
C TYR A 102 3.33 -11.00 -5.26
N ALA A 103 2.12 -10.73 -5.78
CA ALA A 103 0.87 -11.06 -5.10
C ALA A 103 0.80 -12.55 -4.77
N LYS A 104 1.22 -13.42 -5.72
CA LYS A 104 1.31 -14.86 -5.50
C LYS A 104 2.34 -15.22 -4.44
N SER A 105 3.50 -14.56 -4.35
CA SER A 105 4.48 -14.88 -3.31
C SER A 105 3.98 -14.50 -1.91
N LYS A 106 3.29 -13.35 -1.79
CA LYS A 106 2.63 -12.92 -0.55
C LYS A 106 1.49 -13.85 -0.14
N SER A 107 0.68 -14.30 -1.10
CA SER A 107 -0.42 -15.25 -0.85
C SER A 107 0.04 -16.71 -0.72
N SER A 108 1.18 -17.11 -1.28
CA SER A 108 1.70 -18.49 -1.12
C SER A 108 2.10 -18.78 0.33
N ASN A 109 2.51 -17.75 1.06
CA ASN A 109 2.74 -17.85 2.50
C ASN A 109 1.42 -17.89 3.30
N TYR A 110 0.32 -17.35 2.74
CA TYR A 110 -0.99 -17.19 3.39
C TYR A 110 -2.16 -17.11 2.37
N PRO A 111 -2.67 -18.26 1.89
CA PRO A 111 -3.58 -18.33 0.73
C PRO A 111 -4.98 -17.74 0.93
N TRP A 112 -5.28 -17.22 2.13
CA TRP A 112 -6.56 -16.62 2.49
C TRP A 112 -6.56 -15.08 2.49
N ILE A 113 -5.46 -14.44 2.09
CA ILE A 113 -5.32 -12.98 2.15
C ILE A 113 -5.72 -12.29 0.81
N TRP A 114 -5.88 -13.05 -0.30
CA TRP A 114 -6.05 -12.50 -1.66
C TRP A 114 -7.10 -13.26 -2.47
#